data_AF-A0A662FQV5-F1
#
_entry.id   AF-A0A662FQV5-F1
#
_cell.length_a   1.000
_cell.length_b   1.000
_cell.length_c   1.000
_cell.angle_alpha   90.00
_cell.angle_beta   90.00
_cell.angle_gamma   90.00
#
_symmetry.space_group_name_H-M   'P 1'
#
loop_
_entity.id
_entity.type
_entity.pdbx_description
1 polymer ?
#
loop_
_entity_poly.entity_id
_entity_poly.type
_entity_poly.pdbx_seq_one_letter_code
_entity_poly.pdbx_strand_id
1 'polypeptide(L)'
;MSLEASLSYILPKIFHRKGMLISKEKLIEMCNCRDLASFVNILRDTYYGRYIGQLSDDVSADVLKSIFYKSMIGFERMIINYSLNRRRDFLVSYFYRHLLNILKLYLHEGKADVIPDMELLKQMIVDDFSERIVSSILAGREIDVVSLLNLADICDNLKANYAYVRDTCIDLGFLLKLIDSYLRLDYDDRLMIKDVLEMLVYKGLTVMLARGKLWNIDVERLVDVVLTRLAQDRRKYLKFMKRSISNFDSFIEKPTSDSIFRLNKMVAAMIIRKARRL
;
A
#
# COMPACT_ATOMS: atom_id res chain seq x y z
N MET A 1 14.60 8.43 -25.62
CA MET A 1 15.52 7.63 -24.77
C MET A 1 15.25 6.16 -25.03
N SER A 2 16.29 5.36 -25.31
CA SER A 2 16.13 3.90 -25.40
C SER A 2 15.77 3.31 -24.03
N LEU A 3 15.03 2.20 -24.03
CA LEU A 3 14.65 1.47 -22.81
C LEU A 3 15.89 1.10 -21.98
N GLU A 4 16.96 0.70 -22.65
CA GLU A 4 18.26 0.34 -22.06
C GLU A 4 18.90 1.52 -21.32
N ALA A 5 18.86 2.73 -21.89
CA ALA A 5 19.43 3.91 -21.23
C ALA A 5 18.67 4.28 -19.95
N SER A 6 17.34 4.13 -19.95
CA SER A 6 16.51 4.42 -18.77
C SER A 6 16.74 3.43 -17.62
N LEU A 7 16.78 2.13 -17.92
CA LEU A 7 17.00 1.08 -16.93
C LEU A 7 18.42 1.10 -16.36
N SER A 8 19.42 1.36 -17.22
CA SER A 8 20.83 1.49 -16.81
C SER A 8 21.06 2.63 -15.84
N TYR A 9 20.26 3.70 -15.92
CA TYR A 9 20.34 4.82 -14.98
C TYR A 9 19.64 4.54 -13.65
N ILE A 10 18.45 3.92 -13.67
CA ILE A 10 17.61 3.80 -12.47
C ILE A 10 17.93 2.55 -11.63
N LEU A 11 18.30 1.41 -12.25
CA LEU A 11 18.56 0.17 -11.52
C LEU A 11 19.72 0.29 -10.52
N PRO A 12 20.90 0.85 -10.86
CA PRO A 12 21.97 1.05 -9.89
C PRO A 12 21.53 1.89 -8.69
N LYS A 13 20.69 2.92 -8.91
CA LYS A 13 20.14 3.75 -7.83
C LYS A 13 19.19 2.97 -6.94
N ILE A 14 18.37 2.08 -7.51
CA ILE A 14 17.47 1.19 -6.75
C ILE A 14 18.29 0.22 -5.90
N PHE A 15 19.30 -0.44 -6.47
CA PHE A 15 20.14 -1.37 -5.72
C PHE A 15 20.98 -0.68 -4.66
N HIS A 16 21.52 0.50 -4.96
CA HIS A 16 22.20 1.34 -3.98
C HIS A 16 21.26 1.71 -2.82
N ARG A 17 20.03 2.18 -3.12
CA ARG A 17 19.02 2.50 -2.10
C ARG A 17 18.68 1.28 -1.23
N LYS A 18 18.53 0.10 -1.84
CA LYS A 18 18.31 -1.17 -1.14
C LYS A 18 19.47 -1.51 -0.20
N GLY A 19 20.71 -1.28 -0.62
CA GLY A 19 21.90 -1.47 0.22
C GLY A 19 21.99 -0.52 1.40
N MET A 20 21.24 0.59 1.37
CA MET A 20 21.18 1.59 2.45
C MET A 20 19.95 1.46 3.35
N LEU A 21 19.22 0.35 3.27
CA LEU A 21 18.18 0.02 4.25
C LEU A 21 18.82 -0.14 5.64
N ILE A 22 18.10 0.25 6.68
CA ILE A 22 18.58 0.14 8.06
C ILE A 22 18.81 -1.34 8.38
N SER A 23 20.03 -1.67 8.84
CA SER A 23 20.39 -3.04 9.18
C SER A 23 19.67 -3.51 10.45
N LYS A 24 19.65 -4.82 10.67
CA LYS A 24 19.05 -5.42 11.88
C LYS A 24 19.72 -4.90 13.15
N GLU A 25 21.03 -4.77 13.14
CA GLU A 25 21.84 -4.33 14.28
C GLU A 25 21.47 -2.89 14.65
N LYS A 26 21.39 -2.01 13.66
CA LYS A 26 21.01 -0.60 13.87
C LYS A 26 19.55 -0.46 14.32
N LEU A 27 18.64 -1.32 13.82
CA LEU A 27 17.26 -1.37 14.33
C LEU A 27 17.19 -1.79 15.80
N ILE A 28 17.98 -2.77 16.23
CA ILE A 28 18.06 -3.19 17.65
C ILE A 28 18.59 -2.03 18.51
N GLU A 29 19.61 -1.33 18.04
CA GLU A 29 20.17 -0.15 18.72
C GLU A 29 19.10 0.94 18.90
N MET A 30 18.35 1.25 17.83
CA MET A 30 17.23 2.20 17.85
C MET A 30 16.13 1.80 18.85
N CYS A 31 15.77 0.51 18.90
CA CYS A 31 14.76 0.01 19.83
C CYS A 31 15.17 0.14 21.32
N ASN A 32 16.47 0.24 21.61
CA ASN A 32 16.99 0.38 22.96
C ASN A 32 17.14 1.85 23.41
N CYS A 33 16.83 2.81 22.53
CA CYS A 33 16.84 4.23 22.87
C CYS A 33 15.74 4.54 23.90
N ARG A 34 16.08 5.36 24.91
CA ARG A 34 15.14 5.79 25.95
C ARG A 34 14.51 7.15 25.67
N ASP A 35 15.05 7.87 24.70
CA ASP A 35 14.60 9.21 24.30
C ASP A 35 14.79 9.40 22.79
N LEU A 36 14.11 10.43 22.27
CA LEU A 36 14.07 10.73 20.84
C LEU A 36 15.40 11.28 20.32
N ALA A 37 16.16 12.01 21.15
CA ALA A 37 17.45 12.57 20.77
C ALA A 37 18.47 11.46 20.46
N SER A 38 18.54 10.44 21.33
CA SER A 38 19.36 9.24 21.13
C SER A 38 18.96 8.51 19.85
N PHE A 39 17.65 8.37 19.59
CA PHE A 39 17.14 7.76 18.37
C PHE A 39 17.53 8.57 17.12
N VAL A 40 17.45 9.90 17.17
CA VAL A 40 17.87 10.80 16.08
C VAL A 40 19.37 10.71 15.82
N ASN A 41 20.19 10.62 16.87
CA ASN A 41 21.64 10.44 16.74
C ASN A 41 22.00 9.15 15.99
N ILE A 42 21.36 8.03 16.35
CA ILE A 42 21.56 6.76 15.63
C ILE A 42 21.09 6.88 14.16
N LEU A 43 19.98 7.58 13.90
CA LEU A 43 19.51 7.81 12.54
C LEU A 43 20.46 8.67 11.70
N ARG A 44 21.22 9.59 12.31
CA ARG A 44 22.18 10.46 11.60
C ARG A 44 23.28 9.66 10.92
N ASP A 45 23.65 8.50 11.47
CA ASP A 45 24.62 7.58 10.88
C ASP A 45 24.06 6.73 9.71
N THR A 46 22.78 6.87 9.40
CA THR A 46 22.12 6.10 8.33
C THR A 46 21.96 6.95 7.07
N TYR A 47 21.33 6.37 6.03
CA TYR A 47 20.89 7.12 4.87
C TYR A 47 20.13 8.41 5.21
N TYR A 48 19.38 8.39 6.33
CA TYR A 48 18.53 9.51 6.74
C TYR A 48 19.33 10.71 7.26
N GLY A 49 20.61 10.54 7.59
CA GLY A 49 21.49 11.62 8.06
C GLY A 49 21.49 12.85 7.15
N ARG A 50 21.38 12.66 5.84
CA ARG A 50 21.29 13.77 4.87
C ARG A 50 20.05 14.67 5.04
N TYR A 51 18.96 14.14 5.61
CA TYR A 51 17.70 14.87 5.79
C TYR A 51 17.52 15.40 7.22
N ILE A 52 18.18 14.76 8.19
CA ILE A 52 18.04 15.09 9.61
C ILE A 52 19.29 15.71 10.23
N GLY A 53 20.41 15.75 9.50
CA GLY A 53 21.70 16.21 10.01
C GLY A 53 21.74 17.68 10.40
N GLN A 54 20.81 18.48 9.90
CA GLN A 54 20.65 19.90 10.24
C GLN A 54 19.54 20.16 11.26
N LEU A 55 18.82 19.13 11.68
CA LEU A 55 17.77 19.31 12.68
C LEU A 55 18.38 19.45 14.07
N SER A 56 17.72 20.22 14.93
CA SER A 56 18.00 20.25 16.37
C SER A 56 17.79 18.88 17.02
N ASP A 57 18.25 18.70 18.25
CA ASP A 57 18.03 17.46 19.00
C ASP A 57 16.58 17.38 19.53
N ASP A 58 15.89 18.51 19.68
CA ASP A 58 14.51 18.63 20.15
C ASP A 58 13.44 18.41 19.05
N VAL A 59 13.69 17.52 18.11
CA VAL A 59 12.78 17.27 16.98
C VAL A 59 11.58 16.43 17.43
N SER A 60 10.38 16.78 16.99
CA SER A 60 9.18 15.98 17.26
C SER A 60 9.07 14.75 16.35
N ALA A 61 8.34 13.73 16.81
CA ALA A 61 8.08 12.52 16.03
C ALA A 61 7.37 12.82 14.69
N ASP A 62 6.50 13.82 14.65
CA ASP A 62 5.78 14.22 13.44
C ASP A 62 6.70 14.82 12.37
N VAL A 63 7.72 15.58 12.79
CA VAL A 63 8.74 16.10 11.87
C VAL A 63 9.53 14.95 11.25
N LEU A 64 9.96 13.97 12.07
CA LEU A 64 10.65 12.77 11.55
C LEU A 64 9.77 11.98 10.60
N LYS A 65 8.50 11.75 10.96
CA LYS A 65 7.51 11.10 10.11
C LYS A 65 7.40 11.81 8.75
N SER A 66 7.26 13.14 8.74
CA SER A 66 7.20 13.93 7.50
C SER A 66 8.46 13.77 6.65
N ILE A 67 9.65 13.79 7.26
CA ILE A 67 10.93 13.60 6.56
C ILE A 67 11.02 12.21 5.93
N PHE A 68 10.62 11.16 6.65
CA PHE A 68 10.62 9.80 6.11
C PHE A 68 9.65 9.67 4.93
N TYR A 69 8.46 10.25 5.04
CA TYR A 69 7.51 10.30 3.92
C TYR A 69 8.06 11.06 2.73
N LYS A 70 8.62 12.26 2.91
CA LYS A 70 9.24 13.05 1.83
C LYS A 70 10.37 12.27 1.16
N SER A 71 11.25 11.65 1.94
CA SER A 71 12.34 10.85 1.38
C SER A 71 11.82 9.63 0.60
N MET A 72 10.73 9.01 1.03
CA MET A 72 10.13 7.87 0.35
C MET A 72 9.46 8.30 -0.95
N ILE A 73 8.53 9.26 -0.88
CA ILE A 73 7.79 9.79 -2.03
C ILE A 73 8.74 10.39 -3.06
N GLY A 74 9.76 11.15 -2.64
CA GLY A 74 10.76 11.71 -3.56
C GLY A 74 11.52 10.62 -4.34
N PHE A 75 11.84 9.50 -3.69
CA PHE A 75 12.48 8.36 -4.35
C PHE A 75 11.53 7.62 -5.30
N GLU A 76 10.27 7.42 -4.90
CA GLU A 76 9.23 6.81 -5.74
C GLU A 76 8.97 7.64 -7.00
N ARG A 77 8.85 8.97 -6.87
CA ARG A 77 8.74 9.89 -8.02
C ARG A 77 9.91 9.80 -8.96
N MET A 78 11.13 9.74 -8.41
CA MET A 78 12.32 9.55 -9.24
C MET A 78 12.18 8.26 -10.06
N ILE A 79 11.82 7.12 -9.44
CA ILE A 79 11.64 5.87 -10.18
C ILE A 79 10.56 5.99 -11.26
N ILE A 80 9.41 6.60 -10.94
CA ILE A 80 8.32 6.84 -11.90
C ILE A 80 8.83 7.67 -13.09
N ASN A 81 9.53 8.78 -12.83
CA ASN A 81 9.98 9.72 -13.87
C ASN A 81 11.02 9.11 -14.83
N TYR A 82 11.82 8.17 -14.34
CA TYR A 82 12.80 7.46 -15.17
C TYR A 82 12.27 6.14 -15.74
N SER A 83 11.02 5.76 -15.44
CA SER A 83 10.34 4.60 -16.02
C SER A 83 9.50 5.02 -17.22
N LEU A 84 9.42 4.15 -18.22
CA LEU A 84 8.70 4.41 -19.47
C LEU A 84 7.49 3.48 -19.62
N ASN A 85 6.50 3.94 -20.38
CA ASN A 85 5.37 3.15 -20.87
C ASN A 85 4.65 2.37 -19.75
N ARG A 86 4.32 1.10 -20.00
CA ARG A 86 3.56 0.20 -19.13
C ARG A 86 4.16 0.05 -17.72
N ARG A 87 5.50 0.11 -17.59
CA ARG A 87 6.19 0.05 -16.30
C ARG A 87 5.90 1.29 -15.45
N ARG A 88 5.91 2.46 -16.09
CA ARG A 88 5.54 3.72 -15.42
C ARG A 88 4.11 3.62 -14.89
N ASP A 89 3.16 3.19 -15.72
CA ASP A 89 1.75 3.09 -15.36
C ASP A 89 1.51 2.10 -14.20
N PHE A 90 2.24 0.98 -14.20
CA PHE A 90 2.22 0.03 -13.09
C PHE A 90 2.78 0.63 -11.80
N LEU A 91 3.95 1.28 -11.85
CA LEU A 91 4.58 1.89 -10.67
C LEU A 91 3.70 2.99 -10.09
N VAL A 92 3.11 3.83 -10.93
CA VAL A 92 2.13 4.84 -10.54
C VAL A 92 0.95 4.19 -9.81
N SER A 93 0.38 3.11 -10.37
CA SER A 93 -0.72 2.38 -9.74
C SER A 93 -0.33 1.71 -8.43
N TYR A 94 0.90 1.17 -8.34
CA TYR A 94 1.45 0.54 -7.16
C TYR A 94 1.65 1.54 -6.01
N PHE A 95 2.19 2.73 -6.31
CA PHE A 95 2.44 3.76 -5.30
C PHE A 95 1.18 4.51 -4.86
N TYR A 96 0.04 4.39 -5.57
CA TYR A 96 -1.23 4.98 -5.12
C TYR A 96 -1.71 4.52 -3.76
N ARG A 97 -1.26 3.35 -3.27
CA ARG A 97 -1.54 2.92 -1.89
C ARG A 97 -1.22 4.01 -0.86
N HIS A 98 -0.19 4.82 -1.07
CA HIS A 98 0.20 5.88 -0.15
C HIS A 98 -0.84 7.00 -0.14
N LEU A 99 -1.23 7.47 -1.33
CA LEU A 99 -2.25 8.51 -1.47
C LEU A 99 -3.61 8.05 -0.97
N LEU A 100 -3.97 6.80 -1.24
CA LEU A 100 -5.24 6.22 -0.80
C LEU A 100 -5.28 5.98 0.70
N ASN A 101 -4.17 5.65 1.36
CA ASN A 101 -4.11 5.59 2.82
C ASN A 101 -4.28 6.97 3.45
N ILE A 102 -3.67 8.01 2.86
CA ILE A 102 -3.88 9.40 3.28
C ILE A 102 -5.36 9.79 3.10
N LEU A 103 -5.97 9.42 1.98
CA LEU A 103 -7.40 9.64 1.74
C LEU A 103 -8.26 8.97 2.81
N LYS A 104 -7.97 7.71 3.20
CA LYS A 104 -8.69 7.04 4.29
C LYS A 104 -8.59 7.83 5.59
N LEU A 105 -7.37 8.17 6.00
CA LEU A 105 -7.17 8.95 7.22
C LEU A 105 -7.96 10.27 7.15
N TYR A 106 -7.94 10.96 6.00
CA TYR A 106 -8.65 12.23 5.81
C TYR A 106 -10.16 12.07 5.99
N LEU A 107 -10.72 10.95 5.52
CA LEU A 107 -12.13 10.64 5.65
C LEU A 107 -12.54 10.22 7.08
N HIS A 108 -11.61 9.73 7.90
CA HIS A 108 -11.86 9.31 9.30
C HIS A 108 -11.66 10.45 10.30
N GLU A 109 -10.54 11.17 10.19
CA GLU A 109 -10.07 12.14 11.19
C GLU A 109 -10.27 13.60 10.74
N GLY A 110 -10.63 13.84 9.47
CA GLY A 110 -10.84 15.19 8.93
C GLY A 110 -9.54 15.95 8.62
N LYS A 111 -9.68 17.20 8.15
CA LYS A 111 -8.56 18.00 7.62
C LYS A 111 -7.49 18.37 8.67
N ALA A 112 -7.88 18.51 9.93
CA ALA A 112 -7.03 19.10 10.97
C ALA A 112 -5.88 18.18 11.43
N ASP A 113 -6.08 16.86 11.41
CA ASP A 113 -5.16 15.91 12.07
C ASP A 113 -4.38 15.01 11.09
N VAL A 114 -4.72 15.02 9.80
CA VAL A 114 -4.28 13.94 8.89
C VAL A 114 -3.02 14.26 8.11
N ILE A 115 -2.76 15.54 7.80
CA ILE A 115 -1.69 15.91 6.85
C ILE A 115 -1.06 17.25 7.23
N PRO A 116 0.07 17.25 7.96
CA PRO A 116 0.77 18.48 8.32
C PRO A 116 1.44 19.17 7.14
N ASP A 117 1.58 18.49 5.99
CA ASP A 117 2.49 18.89 4.94
C ASP A 117 1.83 18.93 3.56
N MET A 118 1.35 20.13 3.18
CA MET A 118 0.74 20.37 1.87
C MET A 118 1.73 20.13 0.71
N GLU A 119 3.02 20.35 0.93
CA GLU A 119 4.04 20.16 -0.09
C GLU A 119 4.27 18.67 -0.37
N LEU A 120 4.19 17.82 0.65
CA LEU A 120 4.21 16.37 0.47
C LEU A 120 3.05 15.91 -0.43
N LEU A 121 1.83 16.43 -0.24
CA LEU A 121 0.69 16.05 -1.08
C LEU A 121 0.88 16.46 -2.54
N LYS A 122 1.37 17.67 -2.78
CA LYS A 122 1.67 18.14 -4.15
C LYS A 122 2.70 17.25 -4.83
N GLN A 123 3.68 16.73 -4.10
CA GLN A 123 4.66 15.78 -4.65
C GLN A 123 4.02 14.44 -5.06
N MET A 124 2.89 14.04 -4.47
CA MET A 124 2.22 12.79 -4.81
C MET A 124 1.38 12.89 -6.11
N ILE A 125 1.26 14.07 -6.71
CA ILE A 125 0.61 14.27 -7.99
C ILE A 125 1.52 13.76 -9.11
N VAL A 126 1.07 12.72 -9.80
CA VAL A 126 1.80 12.04 -10.89
C VAL A 126 0.95 11.78 -12.14
N ASP A 127 -0.36 12.01 -12.03
CA ASP A 127 -1.38 11.98 -13.10
C ASP A 127 -2.65 12.73 -12.65
N ASP A 128 -3.63 12.83 -13.54
CA ASP A 128 -4.92 13.48 -13.28
C ASP A 128 -5.70 12.82 -12.13
N PHE A 129 -5.56 11.50 -11.93
CA PHE A 129 -6.26 10.80 -10.88
C PHE A 129 -5.77 11.22 -9.49
N SER A 130 -4.45 11.25 -9.30
CA SER A 130 -3.81 11.73 -8.08
C SER A 130 -4.05 13.22 -7.86
N GLU A 131 -4.04 14.02 -8.92
CA GLU A 131 -4.39 15.45 -8.86
C GLU A 131 -5.81 15.67 -8.32
N ARG A 132 -6.80 14.91 -8.80
CA ARG A 132 -8.18 15.01 -8.30
C ARG A 132 -8.29 14.69 -6.81
N ILE A 133 -7.60 13.66 -6.35
CA ILE A 133 -7.60 13.29 -4.91
C ILE A 133 -6.95 14.40 -4.08
N VAL A 134 -5.73 14.80 -4.46
CA VAL A 134 -4.96 15.81 -3.72
C VAL A 134 -5.70 17.14 -3.70
N SER A 135 -6.24 17.59 -4.82
CA SER A 135 -7.01 18.83 -4.92
C SER A 135 -8.25 18.81 -4.04
N SER A 136 -8.95 17.67 -3.98
CA SER A 136 -10.14 17.51 -3.12
C SER A 136 -9.79 17.57 -1.63
N ILE A 137 -8.70 16.91 -1.23
CA ILE A 137 -8.17 16.95 0.14
C ILE A 137 -7.75 18.38 0.51
N LEU A 138 -6.96 19.05 -0.34
CA LEU A 138 -6.47 20.41 -0.08
C LEU A 138 -7.61 21.43 0.01
N ALA A 139 -8.62 21.30 -0.85
CA ALA A 139 -9.81 22.12 -0.85
C ALA A 139 -10.75 21.84 0.34
N GLY A 140 -10.52 20.76 1.11
CA GLY A 140 -11.40 20.38 2.22
C GLY A 140 -12.80 19.97 1.78
N ARG A 141 -12.93 19.44 0.55
CA ARG A 141 -14.22 19.04 0.00
C ARG A 141 -14.66 17.69 0.58
N GLU A 142 -15.96 17.47 0.62
CA GLU A 142 -16.50 16.13 0.76
C GLU A 142 -16.10 15.30 -0.47
N ILE A 143 -15.63 14.07 -0.24
CA ILE A 143 -15.16 13.19 -1.30
C ILE A 143 -16.09 12.00 -1.38
N ASP A 144 -16.87 11.95 -2.45
CA ASP A 144 -17.56 10.73 -2.85
C ASP A 144 -16.56 9.74 -3.44
N VAL A 145 -16.14 8.80 -2.58
CA VAL A 145 -15.19 7.74 -2.90
C VAL A 145 -15.68 6.85 -4.05
N VAL A 146 -16.98 6.57 -4.11
CA VAL A 146 -17.54 5.64 -5.10
C VAL A 146 -17.43 6.26 -6.50
N SER A 147 -17.83 7.52 -6.64
CA SER A 147 -17.67 8.27 -7.89
C SER A 147 -16.20 8.51 -8.24
N LEU A 148 -15.37 8.91 -7.27
CA LEU A 148 -13.94 9.19 -7.48
C LEU A 148 -13.17 7.97 -8.04
N LEU A 149 -13.55 6.77 -7.59
CA LEU A 149 -12.91 5.51 -7.96
C LEU A 149 -13.63 4.76 -9.10
N ASN A 150 -14.69 5.34 -9.67
CA ASN A 150 -15.54 4.72 -10.69
C ASN A 150 -16.11 3.35 -10.24
N LEU A 151 -16.68 3.29 -9.04
CA LEU A 151 -17.17 2.04 -8.42
C LEU A 151 -18.69 1.97 -8.30
N ALA A 152 -19.47 2.88 -8.93
CA ALA A 152 -20.93 2.94 -8.78
C ALA A 152 -21.59 1.56 -9.03
N ASP A 153 -21.35 0.98 -10.20
CA ASP A 153 -21.92 -0.33 -10.59
C ASP A 153 -21.57 -1.48 -9.62
N ILE A 154 -20.53 -1.32 -8.81
CA ILE A 154 -20.00 -2.34 -7.90
C ILE A 154 -20.46 -2.08 -6.45
N CYS A 155 -20.51 -0.82 -6.02
CA CYS A 155 -20.67 -0.43 -4.63
C CYS A 155 -22.02 0.24 -4.30
N ASP A 156 -22.87 0.57 -5.27
CA ASP A 156 -24.15 1.28 -5.06
C ASP A 156 -25.12 0.59 -4.08
N ASN A 157 -24.99 -0.72 -3.89
CA ASN A 157 -25.85 -1.52 -2.99
C ASN A 157 -25.26 -1.75 -1.60
N LEU A 158 -24.06 -1.23 -1.29
CA LEU A 158 -23.41 -1.47 0.00
C LEU A 158 -24.06 -0.62 1.11
N LYS A 159 -25.13 -1.15 1.70
CA LYS A 159 -25.81 -0.59 2.87
C LYS A 159 -25.11 -0.99 4.15
N ALA A 160 -24.06 -0.26 4.55
CA ALA A 160 -23.48 -0.35 5.88
C ALA A 160 -22.76 0.95 6.26
N ASN A 161 -22.49 1.10 7.55
CA ASN A 161 -21.84 2.23 8.22
C ASN A 161 -20.78 2.93 7.33
N TYR A 162 -21.03 4.20 6.98
CA TYR A 162 -20.39 4.90 5.85
C TYR A 162 -18.85 4.87 5.87
N ALA A 163 -18.20 4.83 7.03
CA ALA A 163 -16.74 4.87 7.11
C ALA A 163 -16.07 3.56 6.64
N TYR A 164 -16.58 2.40 7.06
CA TYR A 164 -15.97 1.10 6.72
C TYR A 164 -16.29 0.64 5.29
N VAL A 165 -17.46 1.07 4.77
CA VAL A 165 -17.79 0.89 3.35
C VAL A 165 -16.83 1.71 2.48
N ARG A 166 -16.56 2.97 2.86
CA ARG A 166 -15.58 3.83 2.17
C ARG A 166 -14.18 3.18 2.13
N ASP A 167 -13.69 2.67 3.26
CA ASP A 167 -12.39 1.97 3.30
C ASP A 167 -12.34 0.75 2.38
N THR A 168 -13.43 -0.02 2.34
CA THR A 168 -13.55 -1.22 1.50
C THR A 168 -13.59 -0.84 0.02
N CYS A 169 -14.29 0.23 -0.35
CA CYS A 169 -14.30 0.78 -1.70
C CYS A 169 -12.92 1.29 -2.12
N ILE A 170 -12.20 1.97 -1.23
CA ILE A 170 -10.83 2.45 -1.50
C ILE A 170 -9.89 1.27 -1.76
N ASP A 171 -9.95 0.23 -0.92
CA ASP A 171 -9.13 -0.97 -1.12
C ASP A 171 -9.49 -1.71 -2.41
N LEU A 172 -10.77 -1.80 -2.76
CA LEU A 172 -11.21 -2.36 -4.04
C LEU A 172 -10.67 -1.57 -5.23
N GLY A 173 -10.86 -0.24 -5.24
CA GLY A 173 -10.38 0.64 -6.31
C GLY A 173 -8.87 0.55 -6.49
N PHE A 174 -8.11 0.47 -5.39
CA PHE A 174 -6.67 0.21 -5.43
C PHE A 174 -6.35 -1.11 -6.13
N LEU A 175 -6.97 -2.21 -5.70
CA LEU A 175 -6.71 -3.54 -6.25
C LEU A 175 -7.04 -3.61 -7.74
N LEU A 176 -8.19 -3.08 -8.16
CA LEU A 176 -8.58 -3.08 -9.57
C LEU A 176 -7.60 -2.27 -10.42
N LYS A 177 -7.20 -1.07 -9.98
CA LYS A 177 -6.23 -0.26 -10.70
C LYS A 177 -4.85 -0.95 -10.79
N LEU A 178 -4.41 -1.57 -9.71
CA LEU A 178 -3.16 -2.33 -9.68
C LEU A 178 -3.21 -3.53 -10.63
N ILE A 179 -4.28 -4.33 -10.61
CA ILE A 179 -4.47 -5.48 -11.49
C ILE A 179 -4.53 -5.05 -12.95
N ASP A 180 -5.27 -3.98 -13.26
CA ASP A 180 -5.41 -3.47 -14.62
C ASP A 180 -4.07 -2.99 -15.19
N SER A 181 -3.25 -2.32 -14.38
CA SER A 181 -1.92 -1.91 -14.79
C SER A 181 -0.97 -3.10 -14.94
N TYR A 182 -1.07 -4.10 -14.05
CA TYR A 182 -0.30 -5.34 -14.14
C TYR A 182 -0.60 -6.11 -15.42
N LEU A 183 -1.87 -6.27 -15.77
CA LEU A 183 -2.28 -7.04 -16.95
C LEU A 183 -1.77 -6.41 -18.26
N ARG A 184 -1.53 -5.10 -18.27
CA ARG A 184 -0.95 -4.35 -19.39
C ARG A 184 0.56 -4.48 -19.51
N LEU A 185 1.26 -4.94 -18.47
CA LEU A 185 2.71 -5.17 -18.54
C LEU A 185 3.06 -6.28 -19.55
N ASP A 186 4.29 -6.24 -20.02
CA ASP A 186 4.85 -7.28 -20.88
C ASP A 186 4.97 -8.60 -20.12
N TYR A 187 4.99 -9.73 -20.84
CA TYR A 187 4.95 -11.05 -20.22
C TYR A 187 6.08 -11.28 -19.20
N ASP A 188 7.30 -10.88 -19.54
CA ASP A 188 8.47 -11.06 -18.68
C ASP A 188 8.36 -10.24 -17.39
N ASP A 189 7.98 -8.96 -17.51
CA ASP A 189 7.74 -8.09 -16.34
C ASP A 189 6.65 -8.67 -15.44
N ARG A 190 5.56 -9.18 -16.03
CA ARG A 190 4.47 -9.82 -15.28
C ARG A 190 4.94 -11.06 -14.54
N LEU A 191 5.81 -11.86 -15.15
CA LEU A 191 6.36 -13.06 -14.52
C LEU A 191 7.25 -12.71 -13.33
N MET A 192 8.10 -11.70 -13.48
CA MET A 192 9.02 -11.25 -12.42
C MET A 192 8.31 -10.75 -11.16
N ILE A 193 7.17 -10.06 -11.31
CA ILE A 193 6.47 -9.43 -10.18
C ILE A 193 5.20 -10.19 -9.75
N LYS A 194 4.92 -11.35 -10.37
CA LYS A 194 3.71 -12.15 -10.14
C LYS A 194 3.46 -12.41 -8.65
N ASP A 195 4.49 -12.88 -7.95
CA ASP A 195 4.35 -13.25 -6.53
C ASP A 195 4.07 -12.03 -5.64
N VAL A 196 4.63 -10.87 -6.00
CA VAL A 196 4.37 -9.59 -5.30
C VAL A 196 2.94 -9.15 -5.51
N LEU A 197 2.43 -9.20 -6.75
CA LEU A 197 1.04 -8.88 -7.05
C LEU A 197 0.10 -9.81 -6.29
N GLU A 198 0.32 -11.11 -6.39
CA GLU A 198 -0.52 -12.11 -5.75
C GLU A 198 -0.58 -11.90 -4.24
N MET A 199 0.56 -11.66 -3.59
CA MET A 199 0.61 -11.33 -2.16
C MET A 199 -0.29 -10.13 -1.82
N LEU A 200 -0.21 -9.05 -2.60
CA LEU A 200 -0.99 -7.84 -2.35
C LEU A 200 -2.48 -8.06 -2.57
N VAL A 201 -2.85 -8.80 -3.62
CA VAL A 201 -4.23 -9.19 -3.89
C VAL A 201 -4.77 -10.04 -2.75
N TYR A 202 -4.05 -11.07 -2.31
CA TYR A 202 -4.49 -11.90 -1.18
C TYR A 202 -4.68 -11.09 0.09
N LYS A 203 -3.70 -10.23 0.41
CA LYS A 203 -3.79 -9.35 1.59
C LYS A 203 -5.04 -8.47 1.51
N GLY A 204 -5.27 -7.83 0.37
CA GLY A 204 -6.44 -6.96 0.16
C GLY A 204 -7.75 -7.73 0.29
N LEU A 205 -7.88 -8.88 -0.38
CA LEU A 205 -9.07 -9.72 -0.30
C LEU A 205 -9.33 -10.23 1.12
N THR A 206 -8.30 -10.65 1.86
CA THR A 206 -8.43 -11.07 3.26
C THR A 206 -8.95 -9.93 4.14
N VAL A 207 -8.42 -8.71 3.97
CA VAL A 207 -8.90 -7.53 4.72
C VAL A 207 -10.36 -7.21 4.39
N MET A 208 -10.73 -7.23 3.10
CA MET A 208 -12.12 -6.99 2.69
C MET A 208 -13.07 -8.03 3.30
N LEU A 209 -12.70 -9.31 3.27
CA LEU A 209 -13.51 -10.37 3.86
C LEU A 209 -13.66 -10.24 5.37
N ALA A 210 -12.57 -9.91 6.07
CA ALA A 210 -12.62 -9.63 7.51
C ALA A 210 -13.57 -8.46 7.81
N ARG A 211 -13.55 -7.39 7.01
CA ARG A 211 -14.49 -6.27 7.15
C ARG A 211 -15.93 -6.67 6.83
N GLY A 212 -16.15 -7.45 5.79
CA GLY A 212 -17.48 -7.94 5.43
C GLY A 212 -18.15 -8.67 6.58
N LYS A 213 -17.37 -9.49 7.29
CA LYS A 213 -17.84 -10.18 8.47
C LYS A 213 -18.03 -9.27 9.69
N LEU A 214 -17.04 -8.43 10.02
CA LEU A 214 -17.09 -7.56 11.20
C LEU A 214 -18.17 -6.48 11.10
N TRP A 215 -18.47 -6.01 9.88
CA TRP A 215 -19.32 -4.86 9.63
C TRP A 215 -20.57 -5.20 8.80
N ASN A 216 -20.85 -6.49 8.60
CA ASN A 216 -21.97 -7.00 7.81
C ASN A 216 -22.06 -6.38 6.40
N ILE A 217 -20.91 -6.26 5.72
CA ILE A 217 -20.83 -5.75 4.34
C ILE A 217 -20.87 -6.96 3.38
N ASP A 218 -21.69 -6.90 2.33
CA ASP A 218 -21.68 -7.90 1.26
C ASP A 218 -20.42 -7.76 0.40
N VAL A 219 -19.37 -8.46 0.84
CA VAL A 219 -18.04 -8.45 0.22
C VAL A 219 -17.84 -9.59 -0.76
N GLU A 220 -18.75 -10.58 -0.84
CA GLU A 220 -18.60 -11.70 -1.77
C GLU A 220 -18.63 -11.19 -3.22
N ARG A 221 -19.54 -10.27 -3.53
CA ARG A 221 -19.61 -9.61 -4.84
C ARG A 221 -18.31 -8.85 -5.16
N LEU A 222 -17.73 -8.15 -4.18
CA LEU A 222 -16.52 -7.36 -4.38
C LEU A 222 -15.29 -8.25 -4.63
N VAL A 223 -15.18 -9.35 -3.88
CA VAL A 223 -14.14 -10.37 -4.10
C VAL A 223 -14.28 -11.00 -5.48
N ASP A 224 -15.51 -11.26 -5.91
CA ASP A 224 -15.77 -11.86 -7.22
C ASP A 224 -15.33 -10.97 -8.39
N VAL A 225 -15.53 -9.65 -8.27
CA VAL A 225 -15.04 -8.67 -9.25
C VAL A 225 -13.52 -8.77 -9.40
N VAL A 226 -12.80 -8.79 -8.28
CA VAL A 226 -11.32 -8.89 -8.28
C VAL A 226 -10.84 -10.20 -8.90
N LEU A 227 -11.45 -11.33 -8.52
CA LEU A 227 -11.07 -12.64 -9.03
C LEU A 227 -11.40 -12.80 -10.52
N THR A 228 -12.54 -12.30 -10.96
CA THR A 228 -12.94 -12.29 -12.37
C THR A 228 -11.94 -11.50 -13.21
N ARG A 229 -11.47 -10.36 -12.69
CA ARG A 229 -10.47 -9.54 -13.39
C ARG A 229 -9.14 -10.23 -13.58
N LEU A 230 -8.73 -11.09 -12.64
CA LEU A 230 -7.48 -11.87 -12.71
C LEU A 230 -7.56 -13.13 -13.58
N ALA A 231 -8.76 -13.54 -14.01
CA ALA A 231 -9.04 -14.73 -14.84
C ALA A 231 -8.51 -16.09 -14.31
N GLN A 232 -7.84 -16.14 -13.15
CA GLN A 232 -7.35 -17.39 -12.58
C GLN A 232 -8.48 -18.18 -11.90
N ASP A 233 -8.31 -19.51 -11.90
CA ASP A 233 -9.16 -20.58 -11.35
C ASP A 233 -10.08 -20.18 -10.17
N ARG A 234 -11.17 -19.46 -10.48
CA ARG A 234 -12.09 -18.78 -9.56
C ARG A 234 -12.59 -19.70 -8.46
N ARG A 235 -12.86 -20.97 -8.81
CA ARG A 235 -13.38 -21.98 -7.89
C ARG A 235 -12.36 -22.36 -6.81
N LYS A 236 -11.09 -22.51 -7.18
CA LYS A 236 -10.02 -22.87 -6.23
C LYS A 236 -9.77 -21.74 -5.24
N TYR A 237 -9.78 -20.49 -5.73
CA TYR A 237 -9.61 -19.31 -4.90
C TYR A 237 -10.80 -19.09 -3.96
N LEU A 238 -12.03 -19.09 -4.47
CA LEU A 238 -13.21 -18.95 -3.62
C LEU A 238 -13.27 -20.04 -2.55
N LYS A 239 -12.98 -21.31 -2.88
CA LYS A 239 -12.94 -22.41 -1.90
C LYS A 239 -11.89 -22.20 -0.81
N PHE A 240 -10.71 -21.72 -1.16
CA PHE A 240 -9.65 -21.41 -0.20
C PHE A 240 -9.99 -20.20 0.68
N MET A 241 -10.52 -19.12 0.07
CA MET A 241 -10.90 -17.90 0.78
C MET A 241 -12.07 -18.18 1.74
N LYS A 242 -13.10 -18.93 1.32
CA LYS A 242 -14.20 -19.37 2.19
C LYS A 242 -13.70 -20.18 3.38
N ARG A 243 -12.72 -21.07 3.18
CA ARG A 243 -12.04 -21.79 4.28
C ARG A 243 -11.24 -20.86 5.19
N SER A 244 -10.64 -19.81 4.64
CA SER A 244 -9.90 -18.82 5.43
C SER A 244 -10.83 -17.95 6.28
N ILE A 245 -12.02 -17.61 5.77
CA ILE A 245 -13.07 -16.91 6.50
C ILE A 245 -13.69 -17.80 7.59
N SER A 246 -13.97 -19.07 7.30
CA SER A 246 -14.46 -20.00 8.34
C SER A 246 -13.42 -20.21 9.44
N ASN A 247 -12.13 -20.17 9.09
CA ASN A 247 -11.04 -20.16 10.07
C ASN A 247 -10.89 -18.80 10.78
N PHE A 248 -11.48 -17.74 10.25
CA PHE A 248 -11.54 -16.43 10.91
C PHE A 248 -12.63 -16.41 11.99
N ASP A 249 -13.66 -17.29 11.94
CA ASP A 249 -14.58 -17.53 13.08
C ASP A 249 -13.81 -17.98 14.31
N SER A 250 -12.95 -18.99 14.17
CA SER A 250 -12.11 -19.46 15.28
C SER A 250 -11.04 -18.45 15.73
N PHE A 251 -10.69 -17.49 14.86
CA PHE A 251 -9.77 -16.39 15.20
C PHE A 251 -10.44 -15.30 16.05
N ILE A 252 -11.68 -14.91 15.72
CA ILE A 252 -12.44 -13.88 16.47
C ILE A 252 -12.83 -14.41 17.87
N GLU A 253 -13.18 -15.70 17.99
CA GLU A 253 -13.60 -16.28 19.27
C GLU A 253 -12.48 -16.37 20.32
N LYS A 254 -11.20 -16.46 19.91
CA LYS A 254 -10.02 -16.41 20.79
C LYS A 254 -8.81 -15.79 20.09
N PRO A 255 -8.66 -14.45 20.08
CA PRO A 255 -7.47 -13.81 19.52
C PRO A 255 -6.28 -14.09 20.44
N THR A 256 -5.47 -15.07 20.07
CA THR A 256 -4.17 -15.35 20.71
C THR A 256 -3.04 -14.82 19.82
N SER A 257 -1.87 -14.51 20.39
CA SER A 257 -0.64 -14.21 19.62
C SER A 257 -0.36 -15.29 18.56
N ASP A 258 -0.70 -16.52 18.90
CA ASP A 258 -0.59 -17.72 18.08
C ASP A 258 -1.54 -17.72 16.87
N SER A 259 -2.73 -17.11 16.99
CA SER A 259 -3.72 -16.99 15.93
C SER A 259 -3.35 -15.93 14.87
N ILE A 260 -2.75 -14.82 15.29
CA ILE A 260 -2.17 -13.78 14.39
C ILE A 260 -0.94 -14.35 13.68
N PHE A 261 -0.11 -15.07 14.43
CA PHE A 261 1.01 -15.82 13.88
C PHE A 261 0.55 -16.87 12.86
N ARG A 262 -0.57 -17.58 13.09
CA ARG A 262 -1.15 -18.54 12.12
C ARG A 262 -1.70 -17.87 10.86
N LEU A 263 -2.34 -16.70 10.95
CA LEU A 263 -2.82 -15.97 9.78
C LEU A 263 -1.62 -15.47 8.93
N ASN A 264 -0.62 -14.88 9.58
CA ASN A 264 0.63 -14.48 8.94
C ASN A 264 1.44 -15.68 8.42
N LYS A 265 1.44 -16.82 9.12
CA LYS A 265 2.07 -18.07 8.71
C LYS A 265 1.29 -18.77 7.60
N MET A 266 -0.03 -18.59 7.48
CA MET A 266 -0.82 -19.05 6.34
C MET A 266 -0.49 -18.24 5.08
N VAL A 267 -0.45 -16.91 5.20
CA VAL A 267 -0.04 -16.00 4.12
C VAL A 267 1.43 -16.26 3.73
N ALA A 268 2.33 -16.42 4.71
CA ALA A 268 3.75 -16.74 4.46
C ALA A 268 3.94 -18.17 3.91
N ALA A 269 3.20 -19.17 4.40
CA ALA A 269 3.25 -20.53 3.86
C ALA A 269 2.66 -20.63 2.45
N MET A 270 1.72 -19.75 2.08
CA MET A 270 1.28 -19.59 0.68
C MET A 270 2.42 -19.09 -0.21
N ILE A 271 3.11 -18.03 0.21
CA ILE A 271 4.27 -17.47 -0.51
C ILE A 271 5.37 -18.54 -0.66
N ILE A 272 5.69 -19.25 0.43
CA ILE A 272 6.76 -20.26 0.46
C ILE A 272 6.37 -21.54 -0.32
N ARG A 273 5.13 -22.02 -0.24
CA ARG A 273 4.70 -23.23 -0.99
C ARG A 273 4.62 -22.99 -2.49
N LYS A 274 4.35 -21.75 -2.93
CA LYS A 274 4.33 -21.39 -4.35
C LYS A 274 5.75 -21.18 -4.89
N ALA A 275 6.64 -20.57 -4.11
CA ALA A 275 8.06 -20.46 -4.41
C ALA A 275 8.81 -21.80 -4.48
N ARG A 276 8.28 -22.88 -3.89
CA ARG A 276 8.84 -24.25 -3.95
C ARG A 276 8.27 -25.12 -5.08
N ARG A 277 7.34 -24.60 -5.89
CA ARG A 277 6.72 -25.31 -7.02
C ARG A 277 7.08 -24.70 -8.38
N LEU A 278 7.99 -23.74 -8.38
CA LEU A 278 8.79 -23.27 -9.52
C LEU A 278 10.19 -23.85 -9.38
#